data_AF-A0A9D7KV57-F1
#
_entry.id   AF-A0A9D7KV57-F1
#
_cell.length_a   1.000
_cell.length_b   1.000
_cell.length_c   1.000
_cell.angle_alpha   90.00
_cell.angle_beta   90.00
_cell.angle_gamma   90.00
#
_symmetry.space_group_name_H-M   'P 1'
#
loop_
_entity.id
_entity.type
_entity.pdbx_description
1 polymer ?
#
loop_
_entity_poly.entity_id
_entity_poly.type
_entity_poly.pdbx_seq_one_letter_code
_entity_poly.pdbx_strand_id
1 'polypeptide(L)'
;MFGKDSLDNIQVKISTENTIYNSIQLPVVAYLINFAPLMSIRIISIIAFSFILLVFSSCSNYDKLLKSDDFGNKDEMAKKYYNEGNYAKALPLLDQLLTVNLGTTKEEEIRYYIAYCYYGQSQFLVSSALFKNFFKTFPKSYRAEECLYMNAYSLYKASPRYELDQTTTYSALDEFQYFTDSYKKSERVLEANDLMDELRAKLELKMYKSGELYYKTENYLAAATTYQNLLRDFPETDKAEEISMQIIRCYFNYAGLSIVCKKPERYDMAMLAYKNFIDRFPESDLLILAKGLYDRSVSLKQKSEQEKINYNCDEQS
;
A
#
# COMPACT_ATOMS: atom_id res chain seq x y z
N MET A 1 74.03 -27.10 27.99
CA MET A 1 74.73 -26.30 26.99
C MET A 1 74.84 -27.16 25.74
N PHE A 2 74.11 -26.79 24.68
CA PHE A 2 74.00 -27.35 23.32
C PHE A 2 73.83 -28.87 23.11
N GLY A 3 72.87 -29.23 22.23
CA GLY A 3 72.71 -30.60 21.75
C GLY A 3 71.59 -30.74 20.73
N LYS A 4 71.87 -30.32 19.51
CA LYS A 4 71.03 -30.23 18.31
C LYS A 4 70.68 -31.65 17.80
N ASP A 5 69.73 -32.36 18.43
CA ASP A 5 69.38 -33.75 18.05
C ASP A 5 67.90 -34.15 18.19
N SER A 6 66.96 -33.24 18.47
CA SER A 6 65.54 -33.63 18.64
C SER A 6 64.56 -33.06 17.62
N LEU A 7 65.03 -32.24 16.66
CA LEU A 7 64.17 -31.63 15.63
C LEU A 7 63.87 -32.56 14.44
N ASP A 8 64.65 -33.63 14.25
CA ASP A 8 64.42 -34.62 13.17
C ASP A 8 63.39 -35.70 13.56
N ASN A 9 63.09 -35.88 14.85
CA ASN A 9 62.10 -36.86 15.33
C ASN A 9 60.65 -36.36 15.28
N ILE A 10 60.42 -35.08 14.94
CA ILE A 10 59.06 -34.50 14.83
C ILE A 10 58.57 -34.52 13.37
N GLN A 11 59.47 -34.42 12.38
CA GLN A 11 59.12 -34.48 10.96
C GLN A 11 58.79 -35.90 10.47
N VAL A 12 59.31 -36.94 11.10
CA VAL A 12 59.05 -38.34 10.71
C VAL A 12 57.69 -38.84 11.23
N LYS A 13 57.13 -38.24 12.29
CA LYS A 13 55.86 -38.71 12.88
C LYS A 13 54.61 -38.13 12.20
N ILE A 14 54.74 -37.03 11.46
CA ILE A 14 53.63 -36.36 10.76
C ILE A 14 53.42 -36.92 9.33
N SER A 15 54.41 -37.58 8.75
CA SER A 15 54.30 -38.17 7.41
C SER A 15 53.70 -39.58 7.38
N THR A 16 53.77 -40.33 8.49
CA THR A 16 53.29 -41.73 8.57
C THR A 16 51.82 -41.88 9.00
N GLU A 17 51.22 -40.88 9.65
CA GLU A 17 49.78 -40.92 10.00
C GLU A 17 48.86 -40.50 8.84
N ASN A 18 49.37 -39.76 7.86
CA ASN A 18 48.60 -39.33 6.68
C ASN A 18 48.56 -40.34 5.51
N THR A 19 49.32 -41.45 5.59
CA THR A 19 49.35 -42.48 4.52
C THR A 19 48.45 -43.69 4.79
N ILE A 20 48.03 -43.90 6.05
CA ILE A 20 47.15 -45.03 6.42
C ILE A 20 45.66 -44.64 6.32
N TYR A 21 45.34 -43.35 6.42
CA TYR A 21 43.97 -42.85 6.22
C TYR A 21 43.53 -42.78 4.74
N ASN A 22 44.47 -42.77 3.79
CA ASN A 22 44.19 -42.56 2.36
C ASN A 22 44.31 -43.82 1.49
N SER A 23 44.43 -45.02 2.06
CA SER A 23 44.62 -46.26 1.28
C SER A 23 43.59 -47.38 1.55
N ILE A 24 42.55 -47.13 2.36
CA ILE A 24 41.47 -48.14 2.61
C ILE A 24 40.05 -47.59 2.38
N GLN A 25 39.87 -46.29 2.11
CA GLN A 25 38.61 -45.75 1.56
C GLN A 25 38.80 -45.40 0.09
N LEU A 26 38.55 -46.34 -0.83
CA LEU A 26 38.28 -46.16 -2.28
C LEU A 26 38.58 -47.51 -2.99
N PRO A 27 37.77 -48.57 -2.73
CA PRO A 27 36.81 -48.93 -3.78
C PRO A 27 35.46 -49.52 -3.30
N VAL A 28 35.20 -49.70 -2.00
CA VAL A 28 33.94 -50.32 -1.53
C VAL A 28 32.78 -49.33 -1.38
N VAL A 29 33.07 -48.05 -1.09
CA VAL A 29 32.04 -46.99 -0.97
C VAL A 29 31.51 -46.54 -2.35
N ALA A 30 32.27 -46.76 -3.43
CA ALA A 30 31.86 -46.39 -4.78
C ALA A 30 30.77 -47.31 -5.38
N TYR A 31 30.61 -48.53 -4.86
CA TYR A 31 29.61 -49.49 -5.38
C TYR A 31 28.26 -49.44 -4.65
N LEU A 32 28.22 -48.97 -3.39
CA LEU A 32 26.96 -48.86 -2.64
C LEU A 32 26.21 -47.53 -2.86
N ILE A 33 26.87 -46.49 -3.39
CA ILE A 33 26.24 -45.18 -3.66
C ILE A 33 25.57 -45.11 -5.05
N ASN A 34 25.91 -46.00 -5.98
CA ASN A 34 25.46 -45.89 -7.38
C ASN A 34 24.28 -46.80 -7.77
N PHE A 35 23.73 -47.61 -6.86
CA PHE A 35 22.56 -48.46 -7.16
C PHE A 35 21.27 -48.09 -6.40
N ALA A 36 21.32 -47.18 -5.43
CA ALA A 36 20.13 -46.72 -4.70
C ALA A 36 19.39 -45.48 -5.27
N PRO A 37 20.01 -44.50 -5.98
CA PRO A 37 19.30 -43.26 -6.32
C PRO A 37 18.39 -43.43 -7.55
N LEU A 38 18.65 -44.41 -8.43
CA LEU A 38 17.84 -44.62 -9.63
C LEU A 38 16.46 -45.21 -9.32
N MET A 39 16.35 -46.05 -8.28
CA MET A 39 15.08 -46.66 -7.89
C MET A 39 14.18 -45.66 -7.13
N SER A 40 14.77 -44.80 -6.28
CA SER A 40 14.03 -43.76 -5.56
C SER A 40 13.56 -42.62 -6.47
N ILE A 41 14.37 -42.19 -7.46
CA ILE A 41 13.95 -41.17 -8.43
C ILE A 41 12.77 -41.66 -9.27
N ARG A 42 12.77 -42.92 -9.74
CA ARG A 42 11.65 -43.49 -10.49
C ARG A 42 10.37 -43.57 -9.65
N ILE A 43 10.47 -43.94 -8.37
CA ILE A 43 9.33 -43.98 -7.45
C ILE A 43 8.81 -42.56 -7.17
N ILE A 44 9.70 -41.57 -6.96
CA ILE A 44 9.31 -40.17 -6.80
C ILE A 44 8.65 -39.62 -8.07
N SER A 45 9.14 -39.98 -9.26
CA SER A 45 8.51 -39.61 -10.53
C SER A 45 7.14 -40.27 -10.71
N ILE A 46 6.97 -41.54 -10.30
CA ILE A 46 5.68 -42.24 -10.35
C ILE A 46 4.70 -41.66 -9.33
N ILE A 47 5.15 -41.31 -8.13
CA ILE A 47 4.32 -40.66 -7.11
C ILE A 47 3.94 -39.24 -7.55
N ALA A 48 4.86 -38.48 -8.12
CA ALA A 48 4.58 -37.17 -8.70
C ALA A 48 3.60 -37.28 -9.87
N PHE A 49 3.78 -38.27 -10.76
CA PHE A 49 2.86 -38.53 -11.88
C PHE A 49 1.48 -39.01 -11.40
N SER A 50 1.43 -39.84 -10.35
CA SER A 50 0.18 -40.29 -9.70
C SER A 50 -0.54 -39.14 -8.98
N PHE A 51 0.21 -38.23 -8.34
CA PHE A 51 -0.34 -37.03 -7.73
C PHE A 51 -0.89 -36.08 -8.80
N ILE A 52 -0.17 -35.91 -9.91
CA ILE A 52 -0.64 -35.17 -11.08
C ILE A 52 -1.92 -35.80 -11.66
N LEU A 53 -2.00 -37.12 -11.81
CA LEU A 53 -3.20 -37.83 -12.28
C LEU A 53 -4.41 -37.67 -11.34
N LEU A 54 -4.18 -37.64 -10.02
CA LEU A 54 -5.21 -37.37 -9.00
C LEU A 54 -5.75 -35.93 -9.09
N VAL A 55 -4.89 -34.96 -9.39
CA VAL A 55 -5.31 -33.56 -9.62
C VAL A 55 -6.15 -33.45 -10.90
N PHE A 56 -5.84 -34.22 -11.95
CA PHE A 56 -6.59 -34.21 -13.21
C PHE A 56 -7.97 -34.89 -13.14
N SER A 57 -8.22 -35.81 -12.20
CA SER A 57 -9.52 -36.51 -12.12
C SER A 57 -10.67 -35.57 -11.69
N SER A 58 -10.35 -34.51 -10.93
CA SER A 58 -11.31 -33.52 -10.42
C SER A 58 -11.88 -32.58 -11.51
N CYS A 59 -11.16 -32.36 -12.62
CA CYS A 59 -11.59 -31.44 -13.68
C CYS A 59 -12.79 -31.99 -14.46
N SER A 60 -12.84 -33.31 -14.65
CA SER A 60 -13.84 -33.96 -15.51
C SER A 60 -15.29 -33.82 -15.05
N ASN A 61 -15.53 -33.70 -13.73
CA ASN A 61 -16.88 -33.59 -13.19
C ASN A 61 -17.40 -32.15 -13.22
N TYR A 62 -16.52 -31.17 -13.02
CA TYR A 62 -16.89 -29.76 -13.09
C TYR A 62 -17.32 -29.36 -14.51
N ASP A 63 -16.56 -29.78 -15.53
CA ASP A 63 -16.88 -29.46 -16.93
C ASP A 63 -18.21 -30.07 -17.38
N LYS A 64 -18.54 -31.28 -16.88
CA LYS A 64 -19.83 -31.91 -17.11
C LYS A 64 -20.96 -31.11 -16.47
N LEU A 65 -20.78 -30.68 -15.21
CA LEU A 65 -21.76 -29.86 -14.51
C LEU A 65 -21.98 -28.51 -15.21
N LEU A 66 -20.90 -27.81 -15.57
CA LEU A 66 -20.96 -26.49 -16.22
C LEU A 66 -21.74 -26.51 -17.54
N LYS A 67 -21.67 -27.63 -18.29
CA LYS A 67 -22.37 -27.84 -19.56
C LYS A 67 -23.77 -28.43 -19.42
N SER A 68 -24.14 -28.93 -18.24
CA SER A 68 -25.46 -29.52 -18.00
C SER A 68 -26.56 -28.46 -17.90
N ASP A 69 -27.82 -28.83 -18.10
CA ASP A 69 -28.98 -27.93 -17.85
C ASP A 69 -29.59 -28.14 -16.45
N ASP A 70 -28.88 -28.84 -15.56
CA ASP A 70 -29.31 -29.09 -14.18
C ASP A 70 -28.98 -27.88 -13.29
N PHE A 71 -29.83 -26.85 -13.38
CA PHE A 71 -29.68 -25.63 -12.58
C PHE A 71 -29.83 -25.86 -11.07
N GLY A 72 -30.50 -26.94 -10.64
CA GLY A 72 -30.59 -27.30 -9.22
C GLY A 72 -29.23 -27.74 -8.67
N ASN A 73 -28.59 -28.68 -9.36
CA ASN A 73 -27.25 -29.15 -9.01
C ASN A 73 -26.19 -28.03 -9.17
N LYS A 74 -26.32 -27.15 -10.17
CA LYS A 74 -25.45 -25.98 -10.28
C LYS A 74 -25.53 -25.06 -9.07
N ASP A 75 -26.74 -24.80 -8.54
CA ASP A 75 -26.91 -23.94 -7.35
C ASP A 75 -26.25 -24.56 -6.11
N GLU A 76 -26.49 -25.85 -5.87
CA GLU A 76 -25.88 -26.58 -4.76
C GLU A 76 -24.35 -26.55 -4.83
N MET A 77 -23.81 -26.88 -6.01
CA MET A 77 -22.36 -26.94 -6.22
C MET A 77 -21.71 -25.55 -6.24
N ALA A 78 -22.38 -24.52 -6.75
CA ALA A 78 -21.91 -23.14 -6.69
C ALA A 78 -21.73 -22.68 -5.24
N LYS A 79 -22.73 -22.94 -4.37
CA LYS A 79 -22.68 -22.65 -2.94
C LYS A 79 -21.58 -23.45 -2.24
N LYS A 80 -21.42 -24.72 -2.59
CA LYS A 80 -20.33 -25.56 -2.08
C LYS A 80 -18.96 -24.98 -2.44
N TYR A 81 -18.72 -24.67 -3.71
CA TYR A 81 -17.44 -24.08 -4.15
C TYR A 81 -17.19 -22.71 -3.52
N TYR A 82 -18.23 -21.89 -3.37
CA TYR A 82 -18.15 -20.61 -2.67
C TYR A 82 -17.68 -20.79 -1.22
N ASN A 83 -18.32 -21.71 -0.48
CA ASN A 83 -17.98 -22.00 0.92
C ASN A 83 -16.58 -22.61 1.08
N GLU A 84 -16.11 -23.36 0.08
CA GLU A 84 -14.74 -23.90 0.01
C GLU A 84 -13.70 -22.83 -0.41
N GLY A 85 -14.12 -21.60 -0.72
CA GLY A 85 -13.24 -20.55 -1.24
C GLY A 85 -12.80 -20.77 -2.69
N ASN A 86 -13.37 -21.75 -3.39
CA ASN A 86 -13.09 -22.04 -4.79
C ASN A 86 -13.92 -21.14 -5.72
N TYR A 87 -13.68 -19.84 -5.62
CA TYR A 87 -14.43 -18.82 -6.36
C TYR A 87 -14.28 -18.95 -7.88
N ALA A 88 -13.15 -19.46 -8.36
CA ALA A 88 -12.91 -19.72 -9.78
C ALA A 88 -13.88 -20.77 -10.37
N LYS A 89 -14.34 -21.73 -9.55
CA LYS A 89 -15.39 -22.70 -9.93
C LYS A 89 -16.80 -22.22 -9.59
N ALA A 90 -16.97 -21.46 -8.51
CA ALA A 90 -18.28 -20.95 -8.11
C ALA A 90 -18.82 -19.93 -9.12
N LEU A 91 -17.98 -18.98 -9.55
CA LEU A 91 -18.41 -17.82 -10.33
C LEU A 91 -19.06 -18.18 -11.68
N PRO A 92 -18.50 -19.08 -12.52
CA PRO A 92 -19.15 -19.42 -13.80
C PRO A 92 -20.50 -20.10 -13.63
N LEU A 93 -20.68 -20.89 -12.55
CA LEU A 93 -21.97 -21.50 -12.23
C LEU A 93 -22.98 -20.43 -11.77
N LEU A 94 -22.54 -19.50 -10.93
CA LEU A 94 -23.36 -18.37 -10.47
C LEU A 94 -23.79 -17.45 -11.62
N ASP A 95 -22.93 -17.18 -12.60
CA ASP A 95 -23.28 -16.33 -13.76
C ASP A 95 -24.36 -16.98 -14.64
N GLN A 96 -24.26 -18.29 -14.86
CA GLN A 96 -25.31 -19.05 -15.57
C GLN A 96 -26.62 -19.06 -14.77
N LEU A 97 -26.54 -19.23 -13.45
CA LEU A 97 -27.70 -19.16 -12.56
C LEU A 97 -28.34 -17.77 -12.57
N LEU A 98 -27.54 -16.70 -12.55
CA LEU A 98 -28.04 -15.33 -12.58
C LEU A 98 -28.86 -15.10 -13.84
N THR A 99 -28.33 -15.51 -15.00
CA THR A 99 -28.96 -15.32 -16.31
C THR A 99 -30.38 -15.89 -16.37
N VAL A 100 -30.61 -17.07 -15.79
CA VAL A 100 -31.94 -17.73 -15.80
C VAL A 100 -32.83 -17.30 -14.64
N ASN A 101 -32.29 -16.67 -13.59
CA ASN A 101 -33.02 -16.26 -12.39
C ASN A 101 -33.25 -14.75 -12.28
N LEU A 102 -33.01 -13.96 -13.34
CA LEU A 102 -33.33 -12.52 -13.36
C LEU A 102 -34.83 -12.28 -13.07
N GLY A 103 -35.14 -11.35 -12.17
CA GLY A 103 -36.48 -11.00 -11.72
C GLY A 103 -37.12 -12.00 -10.75
N THR A 104 -36.40 -13.07 -10.37
CA THR A 104 -36.90 -14.08 -9.42
C THR A 104 -36.43 -13.80 -8.00
N THR A 105 -37.00 -14.49 -7.02
CA THR A 105 -36.58 -14.41 -5.61
C THR A 105 -35.15 -14.91 -5.37
N LYS A 106 -34.56 -15.67 -6.31
CA LYS A 106 -33.18 -16.18 -6.21
C LYS A 106 -32.13 -15.16 -6.67
N GLU A 107 -32.52 -14.16 -7.47
CA GLU A 107 -31.58 -13.20 -8.06
C GLU A 107 -30.71 -12.52 -7.00
N GLU A 108 -31.34 -12.08 -5.90
CA GLU A 108 -30.69 -11.41 -4.79
C GLU A 108 -29.55 -12.27 -4.22
N GLU A 109 -29.84 -13.52 -3.85
CA GLU A 109 -28.84 -14.43 -3.29
C GLU A 109 -27.68 -14.69 -4.27
N ILE A 110 -27.99 -14.89 -5.56
CA ILE A 110 -26.96 -15.15 -6.56
C ILE A 110 -26.03 -13.95 -6.73
N ARG A 111 -26.56 -12.72 -6.83
CA ARG A 111 -25.76 -11.49 -6.93
C ARG A 111 -24.88 -11.28 -5.71
N TYR A 112 -25.39 -11.60 -4.52
CA TYR A 112 -24.63 -11.55 -3.28
C TYR A 112 -23.41 -12.47 -3.34
N TYR A 113 -23.58 -13.74 -3.73
CA TYR A 113 -22.46 -14.67 -3.85
C TYR A 113 -21.47 -14.25 -4.95
N ILE A 114 -21.95 -13.72 -6.07
CA ILE A 114 -21.09 -13.20 -7.15
C ILE A 114 -20.19 -12.08 -6.62
N ALA A 115 -20.76 -11.09 -5.92
CA ALA A 115 -19.98 -9.97 -5.35
C ALA A 115 -18.88 -10.45 -4.40
N TYR A 116 -19.19 -11.44 -3.54
CA TYR A 116 -18.21 -12.05 -2.65
C TYR A 116 -17.20 -12.96 -3.35
N CYS A 117 -17.57 -13.64 -4.43
CA CYS A 117 -16.61 -14.39 -5.27
C CYS A 117 -15.55 -13.46 -5.86
N TYR A 118 -15.93 -12.27 -6.32
CA TYR A 118 -14.98 -11.26 -6.79
C TYR A 118 -14.14 -10.69 -5.64
N TYR A 119 -14.75 -10.43 -4.49
CA TYR A 119 -14.04 -9.99 -3.28
C TYR A 119 -12.96 -11.01 -2.88
N GLY A 120 -13.32 -12.29 -2.78
CA GLY A 120 -12.43 -13.36 -2.38
C GLY A 120 -11.31 -13.65 -3.39
N GLN A 121 -11.49 -13.29 -4.65
CA GLN A 121 -10.44 -13.31 -5.68
C GLN A 121 -9.57 -12.03 -5.68
N SER A 122 -9.73 -11.16 -4.67
CA SER A 122 -9.05 -9.87 -4.58
C SER A 122 -9.34 -8.92 -5.75
N GLN A 123 -10.43 -9.15 -6.49
CA GLN A 123 -10.89 -8.26 -7.56
C GLN A 123 -11.77 -7.16 -6.97
N PHE A 124 -11.16 -6.35 -6.11
CA PHE A 124 -11.87 -5.45 -5.21
C PHE A 124 -12.66 -4.35 -5.92
N LEU A 125 -12.17 -3.80 -7.04
CA LEU A 125 -12.91 -2.79 -7.81
C LEU A 125 -14.20 -3.35 -8.42
N VAL A 126 -14.14 -4.57 -8.96
CA VAL A 126 -15.31 -5.27 -9.50
C VAL A 126 -16.29 -5.61 -8.38
N SER A 127 -15.77 -6.12 -7.27
CA SER A 127 -16.55 -6.43 -6.08
C SER A 127 -17.29 -5.22 -5.52
N SER A 128 -16.62 -4.06 -5.38
CA SER A 128 -17.24 -2.80 -4.96
C SER A 128 -18.43 -2.43 -5.85
N ALA A 129 -18.25 -2.47 -7.17
CA ALA A 129 -19.30 -2.14 -8.12
C ALA A 129 -20.52 -3.08 -8.00
N LEU A 130 -20.28 -4.38 -7.80
CA LEU A 130 -21.32 -5.39 -7.62
C LEU A 130 -22.08 -5.20 -6.31
N PHE A 131 -21.38 -4.94 -5.20
CA PHE A 131 -22.00 -4.63 -3.91
C PHE A 131 -22.84 -3.35 -3.96
N LYS A 132 -22.33 -2.30 -4.61
CA LYS A 132 -23.07 -1.05 -4.84
C LYS A 132 -24.33 -1.30 -5.70
N ASN A 133 -24.21 -2.13 -6.73
CA ASN A 133 -25.36 -2.51 -7.56
C ASN A 133 -26.38 -3.34 -6.79
N PHE A 134 -25.95 -4.26 -5.92
CA PHE A 134 -26.82 -5.01 -5.03
C PHE A 134 -27.64 -4.06 -4.16
N PHE A 135 -26.98 -3.12 -3.46
CA PHE A 135 -27.66 -2.15 -2.59
C PHE A 135 -28.70 -1.32 -3.36
N LYS A 136 -28.34 -0.85 -4.57
CA LYS A 136 -29.26 -0.09 -5.44
C LYS A 136 -30.47 -0.90 -5.91
N THR A 137 -30.27 -2.19 -6.20
CA THR A 137 -31.31 -3.08 -6.73
C THR A 137 -32.22 -3.60 -5.61
N PHE A 138 -31.66 -3.91 -4.44
CA PHE A 138 -32.38 -4.50 -3.30
C PHE A 138 -32.22 -3.65 -2.02
N PRO A 139 -32.61 -2.37 -2.00
CA PRO A 139 -32.35 -1.48 -0.85
C PRO A 139 -33.10 -1.87 0.43
N LYS A 140 -34.13 -2.72 0.32
CA LYS A 140 -34.90 -3.26 1.45
C LYS A 140 -34.45 -4.63 1.92
N SER A 141 -33.43 -5.22 1.27
CA SER A 141 -32.88 -6.50 1.70
C SER A 141 -32.26 -6.39 3.09
N TYR A 142 -32.34 -7.46 3.88
CA TYR A 142 -31.60 -7.55 5.13
C TYR A 142 -30.07 -7.52 4.90
N ARG A 143 -29.60 -7.82 3.68
CA ARG A 143 -28.20 -7.75 3.26
C ARG A 143 -27.80 -6.38 2.72
N ALA A 144 -28.74 -5.44 2.57
CA ALA A 144 -28.47 -4.14 1.96
C ALA A 144 -27.40 -3.36 2.72
N GLU A 145 -27.48 -3.35 4.05
CA GLU A 145 -26.50 -2.70 4.92
C GLU A 145 -25.09 -3.28 4.74
N GLU A 146 -24.98 -4.61 4.76
CA GLU A 146 -23.72 -5.31 4.56
C GLU A 146 -23.13 -5.03 3.18
N CYS A 147 -23.94 -5.10 2.12
CA CYS A 147 -23.48 -4.80 0.78
C CYS A 147 -23.04 -3.34 0.64
N LEU A 148 -23.70 -2.39 1.30
CA LEU A 148 -23.25 -1.00 1.27
C LEU A 148 -21.90 -0.83 1.96
N TYR A 149 -21.69 -1.47 3.11
CA TYR A 149 -20.40 -1.50 3.78
C TYR A 149 -19.31 -2.16 2.90
N MET A 150 -19.60 -3.33 2.34
CA MET A 150 -18.65 -4.10 1.53
C MET A 150 -18.26 -3.41 0.22
N ASN A 151 -19.12 -2.54 -0.31
CA ASN A 151 -18.76 -1.64 -1.39
C ASN A 151 -17.60 -0.71 -0.98
N ALA A 152 -17.76 0.04 0.12
CA ALA A 152 -16.73 0.94 0.62
C ALA A 152 -15.47 0.18 1.06
N TYR A 153 -15.64 -0.94 1.76
CA TYR A 153 -14.54 -1.78 2.22
C TYR A 153 -13.72 -2.36 1.07
N SER A 154 -14.37 -2.79 -0.02
CA SER A 154 -13.65 -3.24 -1.22
C SER A 154 -12.83 -2.11 -1.84
N LEU A 155 -13.34 -0.88 -1.89
CA LEU A 155 -12.55 0.27 -2.35
C LEU A 155 -11.36 0.54 -1.43
N TYR A 156 -11.53 0.41 -0.12
CA TYR A 156 -10.42 0.49 0.84
C TYR A 156 -9.34 -0.57 0.55
N LYS A 157 -9.73 -1.83 0.29
CA LYS A 157 -8.79 -2.89 -0.10
C LYS A 157 -8.11 -2.63 -1.46
N ALA A 158 -8.81 -1.98 -2.39
CA ALA A 158 -8.27 -1.57 -3.68
C ALA A 158 -7.38 -0.32 -3.61
N SER A 159 -7.45 0.42 -2.50
CA SER A 159 -6.79 1.71 -2.35
C SER A 159 -5.27 1.52 -2.32
N PRO A 160 -4.52 2.15 -3.24
CA PRO A 160 -3.11 1.89 -3.40
C PRO A 160 -2.26 2.54 -2.29
N ARG A 161 -0.97 2.19 -2.27
CA ARG A 161 0.06 2.90 -1.48
C ARG A 161 0.12 4.39 -1.85
N TYR A 162 0.56 5.22 -0.91
CA TYR A 162 0.44 6.68 -0.97
C TYR A 162 1.16 7.32 -2.16
N GLU A 163 2.18 6.69 -2.73
CA GLU A 163 2.95 7.22 -3.87
C GLU A 163 2.13 7.26 -5.16
N LEU A 164 1.16 6.35 -5.30
CA LEU A 164 0.35 6.20 -6.52
C LEU A 164 -0.87 7.14 -6.52
N ASP A 165 -1.58 7.17 -7.65
CA ASP A 165 -2.85 7.89 -7.77
C ASP A 165 -3.85 7.46 -6.69
N GLN A 166 -4.53 8.42 -6.06
CA GLN A 166 -5.39 8.17 -4.90
C GLN A 166 -6.89 8.25 -5.22
N THR A 167 -7.29 8.18 -6.49
CA THR A 167 -8.72 8.24 -6.88
C THR A 167 -9.56 7.22 -6.11
N THR A 168 -9.08 5.98 -6.01
CA THR A 168 -9.76 4.91 -5.26
C THR A 168 -9.83 5.18 -3.76
N THR A 169 -8.84 5.86 -3.18
CA THR A 169 -8.81 6.26 -1.76
C THR A 169 -9.92 7.26 -1.46
N TYR A 170 -10.09 8.28 -2.32
CA TYR A 170 -11.19 9.24 -2.20
C TYR A 170 -12.55 8.56 -2.39
N SER A 171 -12.67 7.66 -3.37
CA SER A 171 -13.91 6.88 -3.54
C SER A 171 -14.23 6.03 -2.30
N ALA A 172 -13.24 5.43 -1.65
CA ALA A 172 -13.47 4.67 -0.41
C ALA A 172 -13.97 5.58 0.73
N LEU A 173 -13.40 6.78 0.90
CA LEU A 173 -13.85 7.76 1.87
C LEU A 173 -15.30 8.18 1.62
N ASP A 174 -15.66 8.48 0.38
CA ASP A 174 -17.02 8.89 0.01
C ASP A 174 -18.04 7.78 0.30
N GLU A 175 -17.72 6.53 -0.04
CA GLU A 175 -18.64 5.41 0.17
C GLU A 175 -18.75 5.01 1.66
N PHE A 176 -17.67 5.12 2.45
CA PHE A 176 -17.78 4.93 3.91
C PHE A 176 -18.58 6.04 4.58
N GLN A 177 -18.39 7.30 4.15
CA GLN A 177 -19.21 8.41 4.63
C GLN A 177 -20.69 8.17 4.30
N TYR A 178 -20.98 7.76 3.07
CA TYR A 178 -22.34 7.42 2.67
C TYR A 178 -22.93 6.25 3.47
N PHE A 179 -22.13 5.22 3.79
CA PHE A 179 -22.52 4.12 4.65
C PHE A 179 -22.88 4.60 6.07
N THR A 180 -21.99 5.36 6.73
CA THR A 180 -22.20 5.84 8.09
C THR A 180 -23.38 6.80 8.19
N ASP A 181 -23.63 7.60 7.15
CA ASP A 181 -24.80 8.48 7.06
C ASP A 181 -26.11 7.71 6.85
N SER A 182 -26.06 6.64 6.06
CA SER A 182 -27.23 5.80 5.75
C SER A 182 -27.60 4.87 6.90
N TYR A 183 -26.61 4.35 7.62
CA TYR A 183 -26.75 3.33 8.67
C TYR A 183 -26.12 3.77 9.99
N LYS A 184 -26.52 4.93 10.51
CA LYS A 184 -25.95 5.58 11.73
C LYS A 184 -25.94 4.72 13.00
N LYS A 185 -26.75 3.66 13.07
CA LYS A 185 -26.84 2.75 14.22
C LYS A 185 -26.19 1.39 13.98
N SER A 186 -25.55 1.19 12.82
CA SER A 186 -24.85 -0.05 12.51
C SER A 186 -23.70 -0.27 13.49
N GLU A 187 -23.49 -1.51 13.89
CA GLU A 187 -22.32 -1.92 14.67
C GLU A 187 -21.00 -1.68 13.92
N ARG A 188 -21.05 -1.58 12.58
CA ARG A 188 -19.89 -1.31 11.72
C ARG A 188 -19.53 0.17 11.57
N VAL A 189 -20.28 1.09 12.17
CA VAL A 189 -19.96 2.54 12.08
C VAL A 189 -18.59 2.85 12.69
N LEU A 190 -18.25 2.21 13.81
CA LEU A 190 -16.95 2.41 14.46
C LEU A 190 -15.81 1.94 13.55
N GLU A 191 -15.91 0.71 13.05
CA GLU A 191 -14.93 0.14 12.11
C GLU A 191 -14.81 1.00 10.83
N ALA A 192 -15.92 1.48 10.28
CA ALA A 192 -15.90 2.35 9.11
C ALA A 192 -15.15 3.67 9.37
N ASN A 193 -15.35 4.29 10.54
CA ASN A 193 -14.64 5.51 10.93
C ASN A 193 -13.14 5.25 11.09
N ASP A 194 -12.75 4.15 11.73
CA ASP A 194 -11.33 3.77 11.89
C ASP A 194 -10.66 3.61 10.51
N LEU A 195 -11.32 2.94 9.57
CA LEU A 195 -10.82 2.76 8.19
C LEU A 195 -10.77 4.07 7.42
N MET A 196 -11.71 4.99 7.64
CA MET A 196 -11.66 6.34 7.06
C MET A 196 -10.46 7.13 7.60
N ASP A 197 -10.14 7.00 8.88
CA ASP A 197 -8.99 7.68 9.48
C ASP A 197 -7.66 7.12 8.95
N GLU A 198 -7.56 5.81 8.71
CA GLU A 198 -6.41 5.23 8.00
C GLU A 198 -6.25 5.79 6.58
N LEU A 199 -7.35 5.94 5.84
CA LEU A 199 -7.33 6.52 4.49
C LEU A 199 -6.91 8.00 4.53
N ARG A 200 -7.40 8.78 5.50
CA ARG A 200 -6.99 10.18 5.71
C ARG A 200 -5.51 10.28 6.06
N ALA A 201 -5.02 9.48 7.00
CA ALA A 201 -3.61 9.44 7.38
C ALA A 201 -2.70 9.12 6.18
N LYS A 202 -3.15 8.24 5.28
CA LYS A 202 -2.43 7.94 4.05
C LYS A 202 -2.37 9.14 3.08
N LEU A 203 -3.47 9.89 2.94
CA LEU A 203 -3.52 11.10 2.11
C LEU A 203 -2.66 12.22 2.70
N GLU A 204 -2.70 12.40 4.02
CA GLU A 204 -1.84 13.34 4.73
C GLU A 204 -0.36 13.00 4.51
N LEU A 205 0.02 11.73 4.68
CA LEU A 205 1.39 11.25 4.44
C LEU A 205 1.83 11.53 3.00
N LYS A 206 0.96 11.30 2.01
CA LYS A 206 1.24 11.62 0.60
C LYS A 206 1.60 13.10 0.44
N MET A 207 0.74 13.99 0.95
CA MET A 207 0.96 15.44 0.82
C MET A 207 2.24 15.88 1.54
N TYR A 208 2.49 15.34 2.74
CA TYR A 208 3.71 15.63 3.49
C TYR A 208 4.96 15.25 2.68
N LYS A 209 4.97 14.03 2.12
CA LYS A 209 6.10 13.53 1.32
C LYS A 209 6.27 14.28 0.01
N SER A 210 5.18 14.75 -0.61
CA SER A 210 5.23 15.63 -1.77
C SER A 210 5.86 16.99 -1.42
N GLY A 211 5.48 17.59 -0.29
CA GLY A 211 6.10 18.82 0.21
C GLY A 211 7.60 18.66 0.48
N GLU A 212 8.00 17.54 1.11
CA GLU A 212 9.42 17.22 1.34
C GLU A 212 10.19 17.08 0.02
N LEU A 213 9.60 16.41 -0.98
CA LEU A 213 10.22 16.23 -2.29
C LEU A 213 10.43 17.57 -3.01
N TYR A 214 9.42 18.45 -3.00
CA TYR A 214 9.54 19.78 -3.59
C TYR A 214 10.59 20.62 -2.88
N TYR A 215 10.67 20.54 -1.55
CA TYR A 215 11.71 21.22 -0.79
C TYR A 215 13.11 20.72 -1.19
N LYS A 216 13.31 19.40 -1.27
CA LYS A 216 14.59 18.78 -1.64
C LYS A 216 15.02 19.09 -3.07
N THR A 217 14.07 19.34 -3.96
CA THR A 217 14.33 19.73 -5.37
C THR A 217 14.32 21.25 -5.56
N GLU A 218 14.40 22.02 -4.47
CA GLU A 218 14.45 23.50 -4.44
C GLU A 218 13.22 24.20 -5.05
N ASN A 219 12.13 23.46 -5.28
CA ASN A 219 10.85 24.00 -5.69
C ASN A 219 10.07 24.51 -4.48
N TYR A 220 10.63 25.53 -3.84
CA TYR A 220 10.18 26.01 -2.52
C TYR A 220 8.75 26.57 -2.53
N LEU A 221 8.33 27.24 -3.61
CA LEU A 221 6.96 27.74 -3.70
C LEU A 221 5.95 26.58 -3.78
N ALA A 222 6.25 25.54 -4.58
CA ALA A 222 5.41 24.35 -4.64
C ALA A 222 5.37 23.65 -3.28
N ALA A 223 6.53 23.51 -2.61
CA ALA A 223 6.61 22.93 -1.27
C ALA A 223 5.73 23.69 -0.26
N ALA A 224 5.86 25.02 -0.18
CA ALA A 224 5.03 25.86 0.70
C ALA A 224 3.54 25.68 0.41
N THR A 225 3.16 25.70 -0.86
CA THR A 225 1.76 25.54 -1.30
C THR A 225 1.23 24.15 -0.93
N THR A 226 2.01 23.09 -1.12
CA THR A 226 1.64 21.73 -0.73
C THR A 226 1.45 21.61 0.78
N TYR A 227 2.35 22.18 1.59
CA TYR A 227 2.23 22.18 3.04
C TYR A 227 1.04 23.02 3.54
N GLN A 228 0.74 24.16 2.90
CA GLN A 228 -0.45 24.95 3.21
C GLN A 228 -1.73 24.19 2.90
N ASN A 229 -1.79 23.52 1.74
CA ASN A 229 -2.92 22.65 1.40
C ASN A 229 -3.05 21.52 2.42
N LEU A 230 -1.95 20.92 2.87
CA LEU A 230 -1.98 19.88 3.91
C LEU A 230 -2.64 20.41 5.19
N LEU A 231 -2.21 21.56 5.70
CA LEU A 231 -2.79 22.15 6.91
C LEU A 231 -4.25 22.59 6.73
N ARG A 232 -4.69 22.87 5.50
CA ARG A 232 -6.08 23.18 5.19
C ARG A 232 -6.94 21.92 5.13
N ASP A 233 -6.43 20.88 4.49
CA ASP A 233 -7.16 19.65 4.21
C ASP A 233 -7.15 18.69 5.42
N PHE A 234 -6.14 18.80 6.30
CA PHE A 234 -5.96 18.04 7.54
C PHE A 234 -5.60 18.99 8.71
N PRO A 235 -6.52 19.86 9.17
CA PRO A 235 -6.23 20.86 10.20
C PRO A 235 -5.86 20.26 11.56
N GLU A 236 -6.29 19.03 11.84
CA GLU A 236 -6.05 18.24 13.05
C GLU A 236 -4.73 17.45 13.07
N THR A 237 -3.89 17.54 12.03
CA THR A 237 -2.60 16.84 12.00
C THR A 237 -1.73 17.18 13.24
N ASP A 238 -1.20 16.14 13.89
CA ASP A 238 -0.25 16.28 15.00
C ASP A 238 1.07 16.95 14.57
N LYS A 239 1.32 17.05 13.26
CA LYS A 239 2.53 17.68 12.69
C LYS A 239 2.30 19.14 12.32
N ALA A 240 1.19 19.75 12.72
CA ALA A 240 0.83 21.09 12.28
C ALA A 240 1.91 22.13 12.58
N GLU A 241 2.57 22.03 13.73
CA GLU A 241 3.70 22.88 14.13
C GLU A 241 4.91 22.67 13.21
N GLU A 242 5.37 21.43 13.04
CA GLU A 242 6.50 21.09 12.17
C GLU A 242 6.27 21.56 10.72
N ILE A 243 5.08 21.31 10.18
CA ILE A 243 4.70 21.69 8.82
C ILE A 243 4.66 23.22 8.68
N SER A 244 4.15 23.94 9.68
CA SER A 244 4.14 25.40 9.69
C SER A 244 5.56 25.97 9.72
N MET A 245 6.49 25.34 10.46
CA MET A 245 7.90 25.68 10.41
C MET A 245 8.52 25.42 9.02
N GLN A 246 8.13 24.32 8.35
CA GLN A 246 8.56 24.06 6.96
C GLN A 246 8.07 25.13 5.99
N ILE A 247 6.85 25.65 6.16
CA ILE A 247 6.33 26.75 5.32
C ILE A 247 7.21 28.01 5.44
N ILE A 248 7.62 28.39 6.66
CA ILE A 248 8.55 29.52 6.88
C ILE A 248 9.86 29.27 6.14
N ARG A 249 10.45 28.07 6.29
CA ARG A 249 11.69 27.67 5.59
C ARG A 249 11.52 27.73 4.08
N CYS A 250 10.40 27.25 3.54
CA CYS A 250 10.12 27.30 2.11
C CYS A 250 10.12 28.75 1.61
N TYR A 251 9.35 29.64 2.22
CA TYR A 251 9.30 31.05 1.76
C TYR A 251 10.63 31.78 1.93
N PHE A 252 11.36 31.52 3.01
CA PHE A 252 12.68 32.09 3.21
C PHE A 252 13.65 31.70 2.08
N ASN A 253 13.75 30.41 1.76
CA ASN A 253 14.63 29.93 0.69
C ASN A 253 14.13 30.36 -0.70
N TYR A 254 12.81 30.38 -0.91
CA TYR A 254 12.20 30.90 -2.13
C TYR A 254 12.64 32.34 -2.38
N ALA A 255 12.54 33.21 -1.38
CA ALA A 255 13.00 34.59 -1.46
C ALA A 255 14.51 34.68 -1.71
N GLY A 256 15.32 33.85 -1.05
CA GLY A 256 16.78 33.80 -1.21
C GLY A 256 17.22 33.54 -2.66
N LEU A 257 16.58 32.58 -3.34
CA LEU A 257 16.88 32.20 -4.73
C LEU A 257 16.20 33.08 -5.79
N SER A 258 15.46 34.10 -5.37
CA SER A 258 14.71 34.96 -6.29
C SER A 258 15.58 36.03 -6.95
N ILE A 259 15.12 36.55 -8.10
CA ILE A 259 15.69 37.78 -8.67
C ILE A 259 15.48 38.95 -7.71
N VAL A 260 16.42 39.90 -7.69
CA VAL A 260 16.45 41.06 -6.77
C VAL A 260 15.09 41.76 -6.69
N CYS A 261 14.48 42.03 -7.84
CA CYS A 261 13.20 42.73 -7.94
C CYS A 261 12.04 42.05 -7.21
N LYS A 262 12.11 40.72 -7.00
CA LYS A 262 11.07 39.92 -6.33
C LYS A 262 11.44 39.50 -4.91
N LYS A 263 12.67 39.72 -4.46
CA LYS A 263 13.11 39.33 -3.11
C LYS A 263 12.29 40.01 -1.99
N PRO A 264 12.01 41.33 -2.02
CA PRO A 264 11.30 41.97 -0.92
C PRO A 264 9.91 41.37 -0.69
N GLU A 265 9.12 41.26 -1.76
CA GLU A 265 7.75 40.68 -1.75
C GLU A 265 7.76 39.23 -1.23
N ARG A 266 8.79 38.45 -1.59
CA ARG A 266 8.89 37.04 -1.18
C ARG A 266 9.39 36.88 0.26
N TYR A 267 10.23 37.78 0.77
CA TYR A 267 10.57 37.81 2.18
C TYR A 267 9.36 38.22 3.05
N ASP A 268 8.46 39.06 2.55
CA ASP A 268 7.20 39.34 3.23
C ASP A 268 6.35 38.08 3.43
N MET A 269 6.37 37.13 2.48
CA MET A 269 5.69 35.84 2.65
C MET A 269 6.26 35.03 3.81
N ALA A 270 7.59 35.01 3.97
CA ALA A 270 8.26 34.33 5.09
C ALA A 270 7.93 35.00 6.43
N MET A 271 7.91 36.33 6.43
CA MET A 271 7.55 37.12 7.61
C MET A 271 6.09 36.92 8.02
N LEU A 272 5.17 36.83 7.06
CA LEU A 272 3.76 36.54 7.30
C LEU A 272 3.58 35.11 7.83
N ALA A 273 4.27 34.12 7.24
CA ALA A 273 4.23 32.75 7.72
C ALA A 273 4.74 32.64 9.18
N TYR A 274 5.76 33.40 9.55
CA TYR A 274 6.22 33.50 10.94
C TYR A 274 5.15 34.08 11.87
N LYS A 275 4.46 35.16 11.46
CA LYS A 275 3.37 35.73 12.28
C LYS A 275 2.26 34.70 12.52
N ASN A 276 1.82 34.02 11.47
CA ASN A 276 0.83 32.96 11.58
C ASN A 276 1.31 31.80 12.49
N PHE A 277 2.61 31.51 12.46
CA PHE A 277 3.21 30.48 13.31
C PHE A 277 3.16 30.85 14.80
N ILE A 278 3.58 32.06 15.17
CA ILE A 278 3.57 32.49 16.58
C ILE A 278 2.15 32.70 17.12
N ASP A 279 1.21 33.06 16.25
CA ASP A 279 -0.20 33.20 16.62
C ASP A 279 -0.83 31.83 16.92
N ARG A 280 -0.46 30.79 16.14
CA ARG A 280 -0.98 29.43 16.30
C ARG A 280 -0.24 28.61 17.36
N PHE A 281 1.07 28.81 17.51
CA PHE A 281 1.97 28.01 18.36
C PHE A 281 2.83 28.91 19.27
N PRO A 282 2.23 29.65 20.22
CA PRO A 282 2.94 30.62 21.06
C PRO A 282 3.92 30.01 22.08
N GLU A 283 3.85 28.69 22.30
CA GLU A 283 4.70 27.95 23.26
C GLU A 283 5.62 26.92 22.58
N SER A 284 5.74 26.97 21.25
CA SER A 284 6.51 26.02 20.46
C SER A 284 8.02 26.07 20.76
N ASP A 285 8.69 24.92 20.87
CA ASP A 285 10.15 24.85 20.97
C ASP A 285 10.88 25.41 19.72
N LEU A 286 10.18 25.43 18.58
CA LEU A 286 10.70 25.95 17.31
C LEU A 286 10.68 27.48 17.21
N LEU A 287 10.19 28.21 18.22
CA LEU A 287 10.04 29.68 18.18
C LEU A 287 11.39 30.39 17.98
N ILE A 288 12.45 29.89 18.60
CA ILE A 288 13.81 30.46 18.46
C ILE A 288 14.26 30.37 16.99
N LEU A 289 14.04 29.22 16.37
CA LEU A 289 14.40 29.00 14.97
C LEU A 289 13.54 29.86 14.04
N ALA A 290 12.22 29.90 14.27
CA ALA A 290 11.26 30.68 13.50
C ALA A 290 11.61 32.18 13.55
N LYS A 291 11.90 32.71 14.75
CA LYS A 291 12.34 34.09 14.96
C LYS A 291 13.67 34.38 14.24
N GLY A 292 14.63 33.47 14.31
CA GLY A 292 15.90 33.63 13.59
C GLY A 292 15.75 33.66 12.06
N LEU A 293 14.73 33.03 11.48
CA LEU A 293 14.38 33.19 10.06
C LEU A 293 13.64 34.50 9.79
N TYR A 294 12.77 34.93 10.70
CA TYR A 294 12.08 36.22 10.61
C TYR A 294 13.09 37.39 10.60
N ASP A 295 13.99 37.44 11.59
CA ASP A 295 14.98 38.52 11.72
C ASP A 295 15.89 38.60 10.49
N ARG A 296 16.32 37.43 9.96
CA ARG A 296 17.08 37.36 8.71
C ARG A 296 16.27 37.80 7.51
N SER A 297 14.99 37.45 7.43
CA SER A 297 14.08 37.89 6.37
C SER A 297 13.96 39.41 6.34
N VAL A 298 13.81 40.05 7.51
CA VAL A 298 13.75 41.51 7.64
C VAL A 298 15.03 42.17 7.12
N SER A 299 16.19 41.68 7.57
CA SER A 299 17.49 42.23 7.15
C SER A 299 17.73 42.05 5.65
N LEU A 300 17.46 40.86 5.11
CA LEU A 300 17.67 40.56 3.69
C LEU A 300 16.66 41.29 2.80
N LYS A 301 15.43 41.50 3.26
CA LYS A 301 14.44 42.34 2.60
C LYS A 301 14.97 43.77 2.44
N GLN A 302 15.38 44.42 3.53
CA GLN A 302 15.90 45.80 3.49
C GLN A 302 17.09 45.93 2.53
N LYS A 303 18.02 44.98 2.59
CA LYS A 303 19.15 44.94 1.65
C LYS A 303 18.67 44.81 0.20
N SER A 304 17.71 43.93 -0.07
CA SER A 304 17.18 43.75 -1.42
C SER A 304 16.38 44.95 -1.92
N GLU A 305 15.71 45.71 -1.05
CA GLU A 305 15.04 46.97 -1.41
C GLU A 305 16.05 48.04 -1.85
N GLN A 306 17.20 48.14 -1.19
CA GLN A 306 18.29 49.01 -1.62
C GLN A 306 18.87 48.55 -2.97
N GLU A 307 19.06 47.24 -3.15
CA GLU A 307 19.53 46.68 -4.41
C GLU A 307 18.52 46.93 -5.55
N LYS A 308 17.21 46.86 -5.30
CA LYS A 308 16.17 47.14 -6.32
C LYS A 308 16.37 48.50 -7.01
N ILE A 309 16.73 49.52 -6.24
CA ILE A 309 16.99 50.88 -6.75
C ILE A 309 18.14 50.83 -7.77
N ASN A 310 19.22 50.11 -7.44
CA ASN A 310 20.39 49.98 -8.31
C ASN A 310 20.10 49.18 -9.60
N TYR A 311 19.12 48.26 -9.55
CA TYR A 311 18.71 47.44 -10.69
C TYR A 311 17.58 48.04 -11.52
N ASN A 312 17.06 49.22 -11.15
CA ASN A 312 15.98 49.91 -11.84
C ASN A 312 14.75 49.00 -12.09
N CYS A 313 14.40 48.21 -11.06
CA CYS A 313 13.35 47.20 -11.14
C CYS A 313 11.95 47.76 -11.47
N ASP A 314 11.72 49.05 -11.19
CA ASP A 314 10.42 49.69 -11.37
C ASP A 314 10.22 50.20 -12.82
N GLU A 315 11.26 50.24 -13.66
CA GLU A 315 11.16 50.54 -15.10
C GLU A 315 11.05 49.27 -15.98
N GLN A 316 11.18 48.08 -15.38
CA GLN A 316 11.19 46.79 -16.10
C GLN A 316 9.88 45.99 -15.95
N SER A 317 8.86 46.52 -15.26
CA SER A 317 7.55 45.89 -15.04
C SER A 317 6.51 46.32 -16.07
#